data_AF-A0A0B1TDG9-F1
#
_entry.id   AF-A0A0B1TDG9-F1
#
_cell.length_a   1.000
_cell.length_b   1.000
_cell.length_c   1.000
_cell.angle_alpha   90.00
_cell.angle_beta   90.00
_cell.angle_gamma   90.00
#
_symmetry.space_group_name_H-M   'P 1'
#
loop_
_entity.id
_entity.type
_entity.pdbx_description
1 polymer ?
#
loop_
_entity_poly.entity_id
_entity_poly.type
_entity_poly.pdbx_seq_one_letter_code
_entity_poly.pdbx_strand_id
1 'polypeptide(L)'
;MMDMWALAKEKLRENEEKAAKLGEKMDDSTDGATRKGSTHIVIAGCSSSGKSIFVNKFLDRNEEPKETVALEYIYARRTRGNNKDVCHIWELGGGTNFTTLLSIPLIKKNIEASSLVLVLDLTRPNELWITMEQVLAAAERCVETATKELDQKQQENYCL
;
A
#
# COMPACT_ATOMS: atom_id res chain seq x y z
N MET A 1 -31.31 25.80 -17.59
CA MET A 1 -31.75 25.43 -16.24
C MET A 1 -30.79 24.35 -15.76
N MET A 2 -29.91 24.65 -14.80
CA MET A 2 -29.00 23.66 -14.23
C MET A 2 -29.79 22.70 -13.35
N ASP A 3 -29.54 21.40 -13.50
CA ASP A 3 -30.13 20.40 -12.61
C ASP A 3 -29.38 20.34 -11.27
N MET A 4 -30.02 19.72 -10.28
CA MET A 4 -29.48 19.56 -8.93
C MET A 4 -28.15 18.77 -8.91
N TRP A 5 -27.92 17.89 -9.89
CA TRP A 5 -26.70 17.11 -10.01
C TRP A 5 -25.53 17.93 -10.55
N ALA A 6 -25.78 18.88 -11.43
CA ALA A 6 -24.80 19.84 -11.91
C ALA A 6 -24.30 20.72 -10.75
N LEU A 7 -25.22 21.22 -9.93
CA LEU A 7 -24.89 22.00 -8.72
C LEU A 7 -24.08 21.17 -7.70
N ALA A 8 -24.42 19.89 -7.50
CA ALA A 8 -23.68 19.01 -6.61
C ALA A 8 -22.26 18.73 -7.10
N LYS A 9 -22.06 18.49 -8.41
CA LYS A 9 -20.74 18.29 -9.02
C LYS A 9 -19.87 19.53 -8.91
N GLU A 10 -20.45 20.71 -9.13
CA GLU A 10 -19.76 21.98 -9.00
C GLU A 10 -19.32 22.23 -7.55
N LYS A 11 -20.20 21.94 -6.57
CA LYS A 11 -19.85 22.01 -5.14
C LYS A 11 -18.75 21.03 -4.72
N LEU A 12 -18.70 19.84 -5.32
CA LEU A 12 -17.62 18.88 -5.07
C LEU A 12 -16.28 19.43 -5.55
N ARG A 13 -16.21 19.97 -6.79
CA ARG A 13 -14.99 20.62 -7.30
C ARG A 13 -14.54 21.80 -6.45
N GLU A 14 -15.46 22.68 -6.07
CA GLU A 14 -15.13 23.80 -5.18
C GLU A 14 -14.54 23.33 -3.83
N ASN A 15 -15.04 22.23 -3.27
CA ASN A 15 -14.55 21.67 -2.02
C ASN A 15 -13.18 21.00 -2.19
N GLU A 16 -12.93 20.30 -3.30
CA GLU A 16 -11.63 19.72 -3.65
C GLU A 16 -10.57 20.80 -3.83
N GLU A 17 -10.88 21.87 -4.56
CA GLU A 17 -9.99 23.02 -4.78
C GLU A 17 -9.70 23.77 -3.46
N LYS A 18 -10.71 23.92 -2.58
CA LYS A 18 -10.51 24.49 -1.24
C LYS A 18 -9.63 23.59 -0.38
N ALA A 19 -9.80 22.27 -0.41
CA ALA A 19 -8.99 21.33 0.33
C ALA A 19 -7.52 21.34 -0.15
N ALA A 20 -7.28 21.44 -1.46
CA ALA A 20 -5.95 21.56 -2.04
C ALA A 20 -5.24 22.85 -1.60
N LYS A 21 -5.93 24.01 -1.67
CA LYS A 21 -5.39 25.31 -1.23
C LYS A 21 -5.12 25.39 0.27
N LEU A 22 -5.90 24.67 1.09
CA LEU A 22 -5.63 24.54 2.53
C LEU A 22 -4.40 23.67 2.81
N GLY A 23 -4.13 22.66 1.99
CA GLY A 23 -2.93 21.82 2.10
C GLY A 23 -1.63 22.60 1.85
N GLU A 24 -1.60 23.47 0.85
CA GLU A 24 -0.41 24.29 0.51
C GLU A 24 -0.04 25.32 1.58
N LYS A 25 -1.01 25.84 2.35
CA LYS A 25 -0.75 26.83 3.41
C LYS A 25 -0.19 26.24 4.70
N MET A 26 -0.22 24.92 4.87
CA MET A 26 0.13 24.23 6.12
C MET A 26 1.51 23.55 6.09
N ASP A 27 2.26 23.67 4.99
CA ASP A 27 3.51 22.94 4.75
C ASP A 27 4.77 23.60 5.35
N ASP A 28 4.64 24.76 6.02
CA ASP A 28 5.79 25.51 6.57
C ASP A 28 6.06 25.23 8.06
N SER A 29 5.36 24.29 8.69
CA SER A 29 5.68 23.90 10.07
C SER A 29 5.22 22.49 10.43
N THR A 30 6.18 21.57 10.48
CA THR A 30 6.10 20.23 11.10
C THR A 30 5.20 19.21 10.39
N ASP A 31 5.85 18.40 9.55
CA ASP A 31 5.53 17.08 8.98
C ASP A 31 4.26 16.34 9.49
N GLY A 32 3.11 16.90 9.18
CA GLY A 32 1.82 16.43 9.70
C GLY A 32 0.64 16.77 8.80
N ALA A 33 0.87 16.93 7.49
CA ALA A 33 -0.17 17.30 6.55
C ALA A 33 -1.33 16.30 6.57
N THR A 34 -2.52 16.87 6.60
CA THR A 34 -3.88 16.33 6.64
C THR A 34 -4.25 15.48 5.41
N ARG A 35 -3.34 14.63 4.92
CA ARG A 35 -3.71 13.54 4.02
C ARG A 35 -4.42 12.52 4.89
N LYS A 36 -5.69 12.22 4.63
CA LYS A 36 -6.26 10.92 5.01
C LYS A 36 -5.43 9.88 4.26
N GLY A 37 -4.29 9.48 4.83
CA GLY A 37 -3.31 8.65 4.17
C GLY A 37 -3.73 7.20 4.29
N SER A 38 -4.20 6.61 3.19
CA SER A 38 -4.24 5.15 3.09
C SER A 38 -2.87 4.68 2.63
N THR A 39 -2.11 4.03 3.52
CA THR A 39 -0.82 3.42 3.17
C THR A 39 -0.99 1.93 2.96
N HIS A 40 -0.07 1.32 2.21
CA HIS A 40 -0.07 -0.12 1.93
C HIS A 40 1.27 -0.72 2.33
N ILE A 41 1.25 -1.80 3.10
CA ILE A 41 2.43 -2.58 3.46
C ILE A 41 2.22 -3.97 2.88
N VAL A 42 3.18 -4.43 2.09
CA VAL A 42 3.19 -5.78 1.51
C VAL A 42 4.32 -6.56 2.16
N ILE A 43 3.99 -7.67 2.80
CA ILE A 43 4.93 -8.49 3.56
C ILE A 43 5.08 -9.82 2.84
N ALA A 44 6.29 -10.15 2.43
CA ALA A 44 6.60 -11.36 1.69
C ALA A 44 7.87 -12.03 2.21
N GLY A 45 8.00 -13.34 2.00
CA GLY A 45 9.10 -14.14 2.53
C GLY A 45 8.77 -15.62 2.55
N CYS A 46 9.70 -16.46 3.00
CA CYS A 46 9.49 -17.90 3.02
C CYS A 46 8.38 -18.32 4.01
N SER A 47 7.80 -19.50 3.80
CA SER A 47 6.80 -20.03 4.73
C SER A 47 7.41 -20.18 6.12
N SER A 48 6.64 -19.89 7.16
CA SER A 48 7.08 -19.98 8.57
C SER A 48 8.29 -19.11 8.95
N SER A 49 8.60 -18.05 8.20
CA SER A 49 9.70 -17.11 8.53
C SER A 49 9.38 -16.09 9.63
N GLY A 50 8.19 -16.19 10.27
CA GLY A 50 7.74 -15.27 11.31
C GLY A 50 7.00 -14.02 10.81
N LYS A 51 6.57 -13.98 9.54
CA LYS A 51 5.76 -12.86 8.97
C LYS A 51 4.54 -12.52 9.81
N SER A 52 3.72 -13.52 10.14
CA SER A 52 2.49 -13.32 10.91
C SER A 52 2.79 -12.89 12.36
N ILE A 53 3.89 -13.37 12.95
CA ILE A 53 4.37 -12.90 14.26
C ILE A 53 4.78 -11.43 14.19
N PHE A 54 5.49 -11.04 13.12
CA PHE A 54 5.85 -9.64 12.87
C PHE A 54 4.61 -8.76 12.72
N VAL A 55 3.59 -9.20 11.97
CA VAL A 55 2.32 -8.48 11.83
C VAL A 55 1.60 -8.34 13.18
N ASN A 56 1.47 -9.43 13.93
CA ASN A 56 0.80 -9.40 15.23
C ASN A 56 1.50 -8.45 16.21
N LYS A 57 2.84 -8.49 16.28
CA LYS A 57 3.62 -7.55 17.09
C LYS A 57 3.48 -6.11 16.61
N PHE A 58 3.48 -5.88 15.30
CA PHE A 58 3.28 -4.55 14.72
C PHE A 58 1.90 -3.96 15.07
N LEU A 59 0.89 -4.82 15.24
CA LEU A 59 -0.49 -4.44 15.58
C LEU A 59 -0.80 -4.53 17.09
N ASP A 60 0.19 -4.81 17.93
CA ASP A 60 0.02 -5.08 19.37
C ASP A 60 -1.05 -6.15 19.68
N ARG A 61 -1.15 -7.18 18.82
CA ARG A 61 -2.06 -8.32 18.97
C ARG A 61 -1.32 -9.51 19.56
N ASN A 62 -1.97 -10.18 20.51
CA ASN A 62 -1.47 -11.39 21.14
C ASN A 62 -2.23 -12.61 20.65
N GLU A 63 -2.29 -12.77 19.32
CA GLU A 63 -2.96 -13.88 18.63
C GLU A 63 -1.92 -14.92 18.18
N GLU A 64 -2.26 -16.21 18.30
CA GLU A 64 -1.43 -17.26 17.72
C GLU A 64 -1.48 -17.20 16.19
N PRO A 65 -0.32 -17.13 15.50
CA PRO A 65 -0.29 -17.04 14.06
C PRO A 65 -0.78 -18.36 13.44
N LYS A 66 -1.79 -18.26 12.57
CA LYS A 66 -2.21 -19.36 11.70
C LYS A 66 -1.36 -19.39 10.43
N GLU A 67 -1.29 -20.54 9.78
CA GLU A 67 -0.64 -20.63 8.47
C GLU A 67 -1.35 -19.73 7.45
N THR A 68 -0.60 -18.77 6.90
CA THR A 68 -1.08 -17.84 5.89
C THR A 68 -1.31 -18.55 4.56
N VAL A 69 -2.53 -18.47 4.03
CA VAL A 69 -2.91 -19.09 2.75
C VAL A 69 -2.95 -18.02 1.67
N ALA A 70 -2.18 -18.22 0.60
CA ALA A 70 -2.14 -17.34 -0.58
C ALA A 70 -1.79 -15.88 -0.24
N LEU A 71 -2.77 -15.00 -0.04
CA LEU A 71 -2.56 -13.58 0.28
C LEU A 71 -3.57 -13.15 1.34
N GLU A 72 -3.10 -12.87 2.55
CA GLU A 72 -3.92 -12.44 3.67
C GLU A 72 -4.00 -10.91 3.71
N TYR A 73 -5.18 -10.38 4.00
CA TYR A 73 -5.42 -8.94 4.09
C TYR A 73 -5.83 -8.53 5.51
N ILE A 74 -5.11 -7.57 6.06
CA ILE A 74 -5.38 -6.98 7.38
C ILE A 74 -5.39 -5.46 7.21
N TYR A 75 -6.27 -4.77 7.94
CA TYR A 75 -6.20 -3.31 8.03
C TYR A 75 -5.91 -2.87 9.46
N ALA A 76 -5.12 -1.82 9.58
CA ALA A 76 -4.83 -1.13 10.83
C ALA A 76 -5.35 0.29 10.74
N ARG A 77 -5.79 0.83 11.88
CA ARG A 77 -6.24 2.21 11.97
C ARG A 77 -5.50 2.91 13.10
N ARG A 78 -4.93 4.06 12.81
CA ARG A 78 -4.32 4.94 13.81
C ARG A 78 -5.03 6.28 13.79
N THR A 79 -5.31 6.83 14.97
CA THR A 79 -5.87 8.18 15.09
C THR A 79 -4.77 9.12 15.58
N ARG A 80 -4.46 10.16 14.80
CA ARG A 80 -3.48 11.20 15.13
C ARG A 80 -4.20 12.54 15.19
N GLY A 81 -4.60 12.95 16.40
CA GLY A 81 -5.46 14.12 16.59
C GLY A 81 -6.81 13.90 15.90
N ASN A 82 -7.15 14.77 14.94
CA ASN A 82 -8.38 14.64 14.12
C ASN A 82 -8.21 13.75 12.87
N ASN A 83 -7.00 13.29 12.57
CA ASN A 83 -6.73 12.46 11.40
C ASN A 83 -6.94 10.98 11.72
N LYS A 84 -7.65 10.28 10.81
CA LYS A 84 -7.86 8.84 10.86
C LYS A 84 -7.06 8.21 9.72
N ASP A 85 -5.89 7.70 10.06
CA ASP A 85 -4.99 7.05 9.12
C ASP A 85 -5.33 5.56 9.03
N VAL A 86 -5.27 5.01 7.82
CA VAL A 86 -5.55 3.60 7.55
C VAL A 86 -4.33 2.99 6.88
N CYS A 87 -3.86 1.87 7.42
CA CYS A 87 -2.79 1.09 6.81
C CYS A 87 -3.36 -0.25 6.36
N HIS A 88 -3.24 -0.54 5.07
CA HIS A 88 -3.58 -1.80 4.44
C HIS A 88 -2.37 -2.71 4.48
N ILE A 89 -2.47 -3.87 5.12
CA ILE A 89 -1.38 -4.83 5.29
C ILE A 89 -1.74 -6.07 4.49
N TRP A 90 -0.81 -6.50 3.63
CA TRP A 90 -0.94 -7.67 2.79
C TRP A 90 0.17 -8.64 3.15
N GLU A 91 -0.17 -9.84 3.59
CA GLU A 91 0.81 -10.87 3.93
C GLU A 91 0.76 -12.01 2.90
N LEU A 92 1.88 -12.26 2.23
CA LEU A 92 2.00 -13.35 1.28
C LEU A 92 2.24 -14.69 2.01
N GLY A 93 1.32 -15.64 1.82
CA GLY A 93 1.41 -17.01 2.26
C GLY A 93 2.12 -17.93 1.26
N GLY A 94 2.40 -19.17 1.67
CA GLY A 94 2.93 -20.22 0.76
C GLY A 94 4.35 -19.98 0.20
N GLY A 95 5.12 -19.07 0.80
CA GLY A 95 6.50 -18.79 0.41
C GLY A 95 6.59 -18.07 -0.94
N THR A 96 7.35 -18.62 -1.87
CA THR A 96 7.56 -18.03 -3.20
C THR A 96 6.61 -18.54 -4.27
N ASN A 97 5.77 -19.53 -3.96
CA ASN A 97 4.85 -20.14 -4.93
C ASN A 97 3.77 -19.18 -5.43
N PHE A 98 3.41 -18.18 -4.62
CA PHE A 98 2.31 -17.27 -4.90
C PHE A 98 2.77 -15.83 -5.16
N THR A 99 4.02 -15.61 -5.56
CA THR A 99 4.55 -14.26 -5.82
C THR A 99 3.79 -13.49 -6.91
N THR A 100 3.03 -14.18 -7.76
CA THR A 100 2.11 -13.55 -8.73
C THR A 100 1.01 -12.73 -8.06
N LEU A 101 0.62 -13.07 -6.82
CA LEU A 101 -0.38 -12.34 -6.05
C LEU A 101 0.09 -10.96 -5.57
N LEU A 102 1.39 -10.65 -5.67
CA LEU A 102 1.92 -9.31 -5.39
C LEU A 102 1.36 -8.24 -6.33
N SER A 103 0.85 -8.65 -7.50
CA SER A 103 0.15 -7.76 -8.45
C SER A 103 -1.18 -7.21 -7.92
N ILE A 104 -1.74 -7.80 -6.85
CA ILE A 104 -2.99 -7.34 -6.23
C ILE A 104 -2.75 -6.07 -5.40
N PRO A 105 -1.78 -6.03 -4.45
CA PRO A 105 -1.52 -4.84 -3.67
C PRO A 105 -0.55 -3.84 -4.32
N LEU A 106 0.27 -4.24 -5.30
CA LEU A 106 1.23 -3.35 -5.97
C LEU A 106 0.65 -2.87 -7.30
N ILE A 107 -0.28 -1.92 -7.25
CA ILE A 107 -0.98 -1.39 -8.42
C ILE A 107 -0.75 0.11 -8.58
N LYS A 108 -0.95 0.61 -9.79
CA LYS A 108 -0.85 2.04 -10.12
C LYS A 108 -1.49 2.97 -9.08
N LYS A 109 -2.67 2.63 -8.56
CA LYS A 109 -3.44 3.50 -7.64
C LYS A 109 -2.75 3.72 -6.30
N ASN A 110 -2.00 2.74 -5.80
CA ASN A 110 -1.45 2.75 -4.46
C ASN A 110 0.07 2.69 -4.42
N ILE A 111 0.75 2.50 -5.56
CA ILE A 111 2.20 2.26 -5.63
C ILE A 111 3.03 3.35 -4.93
N GLU A 112 2.62 4.62 -5.03
CA GLU A 112 3.28 5.76 -4.38
C GLU A 112 3.18 5.73 -2.84
N ALA A 113 2.17 5.02 -2.30
CA ALA A 113 1.92 4.86 -0.87
C ALA A 113 2.11 3.41 -0.40
N SER A 114 2.80 2.59 -1.19
CA SER A 114 3.08 1.18 -0.92
C SER A 114 4.52 0.98 -0.43
N SER A 115 4.73 0.02 0.46
CA SER A 115 6.05 -0.40 0.92
C SER A 115 6.14 -1.92 0.99
N LEU A 116 7.24 -2.49 0.50
CA LEU A 116 7.53 -3.93 0.56
C LEU A 116 8.42 -4.23 1.77
N VAL A 117 8.02 -5.22 2.56
CA VAL A 117 8.78 -5.78 3.68
C VAL A 117 9.14 -7.22 3.33
N LEU A 118 10.42 -7.49 3.14
CA LEU A 118 10.95 -8.83 2.90
C LEU A 118 11.40 -9.47 4.21
N VAL A 119 10.83 -10.62 4.56
CA VAL A 119 11.15 -11.38 5.78
C VAL A 119 11.89 -12.65 5.42
N LEU A 120 13.17 -12.70 5.79
CA LEU A 120 14.07 -13.81 5.49
C LEU A 120 14.38 -14.62 6.76
N ASP A 121 14.23 -15.94 6.66
CA ASP A 121 14.55 -16.87 7.75
C ASP A 121 16.03 -17.24 7.73
N LEU A 122 16.77 -16.76 8.72
CA LEU A 122 18.21 -17.01 8.87
C LEU A 122 18.52 -18.46 9.30
N THR A 123 17.53 -19.23 9.76
CA THR A 123 17.73 -20.65 10.11
C THR A 123 17.85 -21.54 8.88
N ARG A 124 17.41 -21.04 7.70
CA ARG A 124 17.43 -21.75 6.41
C ARG A 124 18.17 -20.94 5.33
N PRO A 125 19.49 -20.76 5.44
CA PRO A 125 20.26 -19.93 4.51
C PRO A 125 20.19 -20.40 3.05
N ASN A 126 19.98 -21.71 2.82
CA ASN A 126 19.84 -22.27 1.47
C ASN A 126 18.57 -21.79 0.74
N GLU A 127 17.51 -21.47 1.47
CA GLU A 127 16.24 -20.96 0.92
C GLU A 127 16.21 -19.44 0.84
N LEU A 128 17.06 -18.76 1.63
CA LEU A 128 17.08 -17.31 1.79
C LEU A 128 17.31 -16.60 0.46
N TRP A 129 18.33 -17.01 -0.28
CA TRP A 129 18.71 -16.35 -1.53
C TRP A 129 17.61 -16.49 -2.59
N ILE A 130 17.10 -17.71 -2.76
CA ILE A 130 16.02 -18.02 -3.69
C ILE A 130 14.77 -17.21 -3.35
N THR A 131 14.43 -17.13 -2.06
CA THR A 131 13.29 -16.35 -1.57
C THR A 131 13.44 -14.87 -1.91
N MET A 132 14.62 -14.31 -1.61
CA MET A 132 14.92 -12.91 -1.89
C MET A 132 14.81 -12.60 -3.37
N GLU A 133 15.46 -13.39 -4.23
CA GLU A 133 15.46 -13.18 -5.68
C GLU A 133 14.05 -13.29 -6.27
N GLN A 134 13.29 -14.33 -5.92
CA GLN A 134 11.95 -14.55 -6.47
C GLN A 134 10.95 -13.48 -6.02
N VAL A 135 10.99 -13.06 -4.76
CA VAL A 135 10.10 -12.01 -4.24
C VAL A 135 10.45 -10.66 -4.85
N LEU A 136 11.74 -10.29 -4.89
CA LEU A 136 12.18 -9.01 -5.46
C LEU A 136 11.88 -8.94 -6.96
N ALA A 137 12.17 -9.98 -7.74
CA ALA A 137 11.88 -10.01 -9.17
C ALA A 137 10.37 -9.95 -9.46
N ALA A 138 9.52 -10.50 -8.60
CA ALA A 138 8.08 -10.37 -8.73
C ALA A 138 7.58 -8.96 -8.37
N ALA A 139 8.09 -8.38 -7.27
CA ALA A 139 7.74 -7.04 -6.86
C ALA A 139 8.19 -5.98 -7.88
N GLU A 140 9.42 -6.09 -8.40
CA GLU A 140 9.98 -5.20 -9.43
C GLU A 140 9.11 -5.21 -10.69
N ARG A 141 8.70 -6.39 -11.17
CA ARG A 141 7.75 -6.49 -12.29
C ARG A 141 6.43 -5.77 -12.01
N CYS A 142 5.88 -5.92 -10.82
CA CYS A 142 4.64 -5.23 -10.45
C CYS A 142 4.81 -3.70 -10.41
N VAL A 143 5.93 -3.23 -9.82
CA VAL A 143 6.28 -1.81 -9.75
C VAL A 143 6.50 -1.22 -11.14
N GLU A 144 7.22 -1.89 -12.01
CA GLU A 144 7.42 -1.46 -13.39
C GLU A 144 6.10 -1.35 -14.15
N THR A 145 5.23 -2.35 -14.05
CA THR A 145 3.91 -2.32 -14.68
C THR A 145 3.09 -1.14 -14.15
N ALA A 146 3.02 -0.98 -12.82
CA ALA A 146 2.30 0.12 -12.19
C ALA A 146 2.83 1.51 -12.61
N THR A 147 4.16 1.65 -12.74
CA THR A 147 4.82 2.90 -13.14
C THR A 147 4.58 3.21 -14.62
N LYS A 148 4.70 2.21 -15.50
CA LYS A 148 4.39 2.38 -16.94
C LYS A 148 2.94 2.83 -17.15
N GLU A 149 2.00 2.26 -16.40
CA GLU A 149 0.60 2.69 -16.45
C GLU A 149 0.40 4.12 -15.92
N LEU A 150 1.17 4.57 -14.92
CA LEU A 150 1.14 5.95 -14.43
C LEU A 150 1.57 6.92 -15.54
N ASP A 151 2.69 6.64 -16.21
CA ASP A 151 3.26 7.48 -17.25
C ASP A 151 2.32 7.64 -18.46
N GLN A 152 1.70 6.54 -18.91
CA GLN A 152 0.75 6.57 -20.03
C GLN A 152 -0.42 7.53 -19.78
N LYS A 153 -0.96 7.54 -18.55
CA LYS A 153 -2.09 8.42 -18.20
C LYS A 153 -1.66 9.89 -18.10
N GLN A 154 -0.41 10.16 -17.70
CA GLN A 154 0.11 11.53 -17.71
C GLN A 154 0.26 12.06 -19.15
N GLN A 155 0.71 11.21 -20.08
CA GLN A 155 0.82 11.56 -21.50
C GLN A 155 -0.53 11.78 -22.17
N GLU A 156 -1.53 10.92 -21.91
CA GLU A 156 -2.90 11.09 -22.40
C GLU A 156 -3.53 12.41 -21.91
N ASN A 157 -3.28 12.78 -20.65
CA ASN A 157 -3.79 14.04 -20.08
C ASN A 157 -3.11 15.29 -20.66
N TYR A 158 -1.91 15.18 -21.24
CA TYR A 158 -1.19 16.30 -21.86
C TYR A 158 -1.50 16.47 -23.36
N CYS A 159 -2.15 15.49 -23.97
CA CYS A 159 -2.47 15.47 -25.40
C CYS A 159 -3.93 15.84 -25.71
N LEU A 160 -4.68 16.28 -24.70
CA LEU A 160 -6.03 16.86 -24.76
C LEU A 160 -6.00 18.32 -24.29
#